data_AF-A0A523JT72-F1
#
_entry.id   AF-A0A523JT72-F1
#
_cell.length_a   1.000
_cell.length_b   1.000
_cell.length_c   1.000
_cell.angle_alpha   90.00
_cell.angle_beta   90.00
_cell.angle_gamma   90.00
#
_symmetry.space_group_name_H-M   'P 1'
#
loop_
_entity.id
_entity.type
_entity.pdbx_description
1 polymer ?
#
loop_
_entity_poly.entity_id
_entity_poly.type
_entity_poly.pdbx_seq_one_letter_code
_entity_poly.pdbx_strand_id
1 'polypeptide(L)'
;MKELLLGSVIAAVALFFWGFVYWAVSPLPYTALKTVADETAAGQALLEHFPQSGTYYLPDPQNPDIDEMNALHRQGPVAMVDIDADGAVPQSPIVMLAGFAHMLITTLMISLLMRLTGDALATYGDRVLFVFLAGVIVAFWARISDVIWWGLGLPWQMYNAIYDVSSWLIAGLILAKFVGPKPASAPRTGEA
;
A
#
# COMPACT_ATOMS: atom_id res chain seq x y z
N MET A 1 15.77 -17.07 12.68
CA MET A 1 16.15 -16.51 11.35
C MET A 1 15.53 -17.30 10.22
N LYS A 2 15.74 -18.63 10.14
CA LYS A 2 15.16 -19.46 9.07
C LYS A 2 13.62 -19.39 9.02
N GLU A 3 12.96 -19.53 10.16
CA GLU A 3 11.49 -19.48 10.25
C GLU A 3 10.95 -18.10 9.87
N LEU A 4 11.62 -17.03 10.30
CA LEU A 4 11.30 -15.67 9.91
C LEU A 4 11.35 -15.51 8.39
N LEU A 5 12.46 -15.88 7.76
CA LEU A 5 12.62 -15.77 6.30
C LEU A 5 11.57 -16.61 5.56
N LEU A 6 11.34 -17.85 6.01
CA LEU A 6 10.33 -18.73 5.42
C LEU A 6 8.92 -18.15 5.54
N GLY A 7 8.56 -17.64 6.72
CA GLY A 7 7.27 -17.01 6.98
C GLY A 7 7.06 -15.78 6.09
N SER A 8 8.08 -14.92 5.96
CA SER A 8 8.00 -13.72 5.12
C SER A 8 7.83 -14.06 3.63
N VAL A 9 8.55 -15.09 3.13
CA VAL A 9 8.38 -15.56 1.75
C VAL A 9 6.98 -16.13 1.51
N ILE A 10 6.48 -17.00 2.41
CA ILE A 10 5.13 -17.58 2.28
C ILE A 10 4.07 -16.47 2.35
N ALA A 11 4.23 -15.50 3.25
CA ALA A 11 3.33 -14.36 3.34
C ALA A 11 3.35 -13.54 2.05
N ALA A 12 4.53 -13.22 1.51
CA ALA A 12 4.65 -12.46 0.27
C ALA A 12 4.00 -13.16 -0.93
N VAL A 13 4.18 -14.48 -1.05
CA VAL A 13 3.49 -15.28 -2.07
C VAL A 13 1.98 -15.20 -1.90
N ALA A 14 1.46 -15.35 -0.68
CA ALA A 14 0.02 -15.24 -0.42
C ALA A 14 -0.52 -13.83 -0.73
N LEU A 15 0.22 -12.77 -0.38
CA LEU A 15 -0.15 -11.39 -0.71
C LEU A 15 -0.15 -11.13 -2.20
N PHE A 16 0.79 -11.72 -2.94
CA PHE A 16 0.84 -11.59 -4.39
C PHE A 16 -0.38 -12.22 -5.05
N PHE A 17 -0.76 -13.44 -4.62
CA PHE A 17 -2.00 -14.08 -5.08
C PHE A 17 -3.26 -13.31 -4.66
N TRP A 18 -3.30 -12.79 -3.45
CA TRP A 18 -4.41 -11.95 -3.01
C TRP A 18 -4.52 -10.67 -3.84
N GLY A 19 -3.39 -10.01 -4.14
CA GLY A 19 -3.32 -8.86 -5.04
C GLY A 19 -3.87 -9.18 -6.43
N PHE A 20 -3.50 -10.33 -7.00
CA PHE A 20 -4.05 -10.78 -8.27
C PHE A 20 -5.57 -10.97 -8.21
N VAL A 21 -6.08 -11.65 -7.18
CA VAL A 21 -7.54 -11.84 -7.01
C VAL A 21 -8.25 -10.49 -6.86
N TYR A 22 -7.71 -9.59 -6.06
CA TYR A 22 -8.32 -8.30 -5.76
C TYR A 22 -8.30 -7.34 -6.95
N TRP A 23 -7.19 -7.27 -7.69
CA TRP A 23 -7.00 -6.27 -8.76
C TRP A 23 -7.24 -6.79 -10.17
N ALA A 24 -6.90 -8.05 -10.46
CA ALA A 24 -7.03 -8.60 -11.81
C ALA A 24 -8.34 -9.36 -12.02
N VAL A 25 -8.89 -10.00 -10.97
CA VAL A 25 -10.10 -10.81 -11.07
C VAL A 25 -11.36 -10.03 -10.65
N SER A 26 -11.27 -9.17 -9.63
CA SER A 26 -12.42 -8.42 -9.13
C SER A 26 -12.63 -7.09 -9.88
N PRO A 27 -13.83 -6.82 -10.40
CA PRO A 27 -14.16 -5.52 -10.97
C PRO A 27 -14.50 -4.45 -9.92
N LEU A 28 -14.69 -4.84 -8.65
CA LEU A 28 -15.25 -3.99 -7.62
C LEU A 28 -14.45 -2.69 -7.37
N PRO A 29 -13.12 -2.70 -7.25
CA PRO A 29 -12.37 -1.47 -6.98
C PRO A 29 -12.57 -0.41 -8.06
N TYR A 30 -12.69 -0.84 -9.32
CA TYR A 30 -12.84 0.04 -10.48
C TYR A 30 -14.21 0.72 -10.55
N THR A 31 -15.21 0.27 -9.77
CA THR A 31 -16.51 0.97 -9.66
C THR A 31 -16.41 2.35 -9.03
N ALA A 32 -15.30 2.65 -8.33
CA ALA A 32 -15.02 3.96 -7.78
C ALA A 32 -14.39 4.94 -8.80
N LEU A 33 -13.91 4.45 -9.94
CA LEU A 33 -13.30 5.27 -10.97
C LEU A 33 -14.37 5.90 -11.87
N LYS A 34 -14.14 7.14 -12.26
CA LYS A 34 -14.95 7.82 -13.28
C LYS A 34 -14.29 7.67 -14.64
N THR A 35 -15.10 7.54 -15.69
CA THR A 35 -14.64 7.51 -17.07
C THR A 35 -14.75 8.89 -17.70
N VAL A 36 -13.93 9.14 -18.73
CA VAL A 36 -14.06 10.30 -19.62
C VAL A 36 -14.89 9.91 -20.85
N ALA A 37 -15.50 10.90 -21.50
CA ALA A 37 -16.34 10.65 -22.67
C ALA A 37 -15.51 10.26 -23.92
N ASP A 38 -14.32 10.83 -24.06
CA ASP A 38 -13.37 10.55 -25.14
C ASP A 38 -11.96 10.44 -24.56
N GLU A 39 -11.45 9.21 -24.48
CA GLU A 39 -10.13 8.90 -23.93
C GLU A 39 -8.99 9.44 -24.81
N THR A 40 -9.19 9.50 -26.13
CA THR A 40 -8.16 9.98 -27.06
C THR A 40 -8.02 11.49 -26.93
N ALA A 41 -9.14 12.22 -26.95
CA ALA A 41 -9.13 13.66 -26.76
C ALA A 41 -8.63 14.06 -25.37
N ALA A 42 -9.03 13.33 -24.32
CA ALA A 42 -8.55 13.57 -22.96
C ALA A 42 -7.04 13.32 -22.83
N GLY A 43 -6.52 12.24 -23.43
CA GLY A 43 -5.08 11.96 -23.45
C GLY A 43 -4.28 13.04 -24.17
N GLN A 44 -4.78 13.54 -25.32
CA GLN A 44 -4.14 14.64 -26.03
C GLN A 44 -4.11 15.94 -25.21
N ALA A 45 -5.23 16.30 -24.55
CA ALA A 45 -5.30 17.47 -23.69
C ALA A 45 -4.36 17.35 -22.47
N LEU A 46 -4.20 16.14 -21.92
CA LEU A 46 -3.21 15.89 -20.86
C LEU A 46 -1.78 16.13 -21.38
N LEU A 47 -1.41 15.59 -22.53
CA LEU A 47 -0.06 15.77 -23.10
C LEU A 47 0.21 17.23 -23.53
N GLU A 48 -0.82 17.98 -23.93
CA GLU A 48 -0.69 19.40 -24.27
C GLU A 48 -0.32 20.26 -23.04
N HIS A 49 -0.88 19.94 -21.86
CA HIS A 49 -0.67 20.73 -20.63
C HIS A 49 0.32 20.11 -19.63
N PHE A 50 0.62 18.81 -19.76
CA PHE A 50 1.55 18.05 -18.91
C PHE A 50 2.54 17.26 -19.78
N PRO A 51 3.46 17.94 -20.48
CA PRO A 51 4.30 17.30 -21.51
C PRO A 51 5.41 16.40 -20.96
N GLN A 52 5.64 16.37 -19.64
CA GLN A 52 6.67 15.54 -19.02
C GLN A 52 6.02 14.52 -18.08
N SER A 53 6.58 13.32 -18.02
CA SER A 53 6.16 12.34 -17.03
C SER A 53 6.44 12.85 -15.62
N GLY A 54 5.49 12.66 -14.71
CA GLY A 54 5.62 13.08 -13.32
C GLY A 54 4.28 13.35 -12.66
N THR A 55 4.39 13.82 -11.42
CA THR A 55 3.25 14.14 -10.56
C THR A 55 3.10 15.66 -10.44
N TYR A 56 1.96 16.17 -10.88
CA TYR A 56 1.59 17.57 -10.85
C TYR A 56 0.46 17.81 -9.85
N TYR A 57 0.45 18.98 -9.23
CA TYR A 57 -0.68 19.47 -8.44
C TYR A 57 -1.10 20.82 -9.00
N LEU A 58 -2.40 20.97 -9.26
CA LEU A 58 -2.96 22.18 -9.83
C LEU A 58 -4.02 22.79 -8.89
N PRO A 59 -4.00 24.12 -8.71
CA PRO A 59 -2.91 25.02 -9.10
C PRO A 59 -1.64 24.76 -8.26
N ASP A 60 -0.47 25.20 -8.76
CA ASP A 60 0.83 24.92 -8.13
C ASP A 60 0.89 25.49 -6.69
N PRO A 61 1.10 24.66 -5.66
CA PRO A 61 1.19 25.10 -4.27
C PRO A 61 2.43 25.96 -4.00
N GLN A 62 3.38 26.01 -4.94
CA GLN A 62 4.59 26.82 -4.87
C GLN A 62 4.52 28.10 -5.72
N ASN A 63 3.37 28.44 -6.31
CA ASN A 63 3.21 29.68 -7.06
C ASN A 63 3.59 30.88 -6.15
N PRO A 64 4.57 31.73 -6.55
CA PRO A 64 4.99 32.88 -5.76
C PRO A 64 3.89 33.94 -5.60
N ASP A 65 2.92 34.01 -6.51
CA ASP A 65 1.73 34.86 -6.38
C ASP A 65 0.61 34.11 -5.63
N ILE A 66 0.55 34.35 -4.32
CA ILE A 66 -0.42 33.71 -3.41
C ILE A 66 -1.86 34.11 -3.75
N ASP A 67 -2.09 35.34 -4.24
CA ASP A 67 -3.43 35.82 -4.55
C ASP A 67 -3.96 35.18 -5.83
N GLU A 68 -3.12 35.06 -6.85
CA GLU A 68 -3.42 34.30 -8.07
C GLU A 68 -3.67 32.82 -7.73
N MET A 69 -2.78 32.18 -6.96
CA MET A 69 -2.92 30.79 -6.52
C MET A 69 -4.25 30.56 -5.78
N ASN A 70 -4.63 31.46 -4.88
CA ASN A 70 -5.90 31.39 -4.16
C ASN A 70 -7.11 31.61 -5.07
N ALA A 71 -7.00 32.51 -6.05
CA ALA A 71 -8.06 32.74 -7.02
C ALA A 71 -8.28 31.50 -7.90
N LEU A 72 -7.21 30.90 -8.43
CA LEU A 72 -7.25 29.68 -9.22
C LEU A 72 -7.80 28.50 -8.40
N HIS A 73 -7.37 28.33 -7.14
CA HIS A 73 -7.90 27.28 -6.27
C HIS A 73 -9.42 27.39 -6.08
N ARG A 74 -9.95 28.61 -5.90
CA ARG A 74 -11.39 28.84 -5.72
C ARG A 74 -12.19 28.65 -7.01
N GLN A 75 -11.61 29.00 -8.15
CA GLN A 75 -12.24 28.83 -9.46
C GLN A 75 -12.20 27.37 -9.93
N GLY A 76 -11.16 26.64 -9.52
CA GLY A 76 -10.87 25.29 -10.00
C GLY A 76 -10.35 25.27 -11.45
N PRO A 77 -9.98 24.09 -11.96
CA PRO A 77 -9.96 22.81 -11.25
C PRO A 77 -8.91 22.76 -10.13
N VAL A 78 -9.12 21.87 -9.15
CA VAL A 78 -8.10 21.44 -8.19
C VAL A 78 -7.88 19.96 -8.43
N ALA A 79 -6.65 19.57 -8.77
CA ALA A 79 -6.35 18.19 -9.12
C ALA A 79 -4.91 17.82 -8.85
N MET A 80 -4.70 16.52 -8.60
CA MET A 80 -3.41 15.87 -8.66
C MET A 80 -3.39 15.02 -9.93
N VAL A 81 -2.39 15.20 -10.77
CA VAL A 81 -2.24 14.48 -12.04
C VAL A 81 -0.91 13.74 -12.01
N ASP A 82 -0.96 12.42 -12.06
CA ASP A 82 0.22 11.58 -12.29
C ASP A 82 0.16 11.06 -13.71
N ILE A 83 1.19 11.35 -14.51
CA ILE A 83 1.21 11.04 -15.94
C ILE A 83 2.53 10.39 -16.34
N ASP A 84 2.43 9.39 -17.21
CA ASP A 84 3.55 8.89 -18.00
C ASP A 84 3.36 9.32 -19.45
N ALA A 85 4.06 10.38 -19.86
CA ALA A 85 3.90 11.01 -21.18
C ALA A 85 4.35 10.10 -22.33
N ASP A 86 5.27 9.16 -22.06
CA ASP A 86 5.76 8.18 -23.04
C ASP A 86 4.85 6.93 -23.10
N GLY A 87 3.89 6.82 -22.17
CA GLY A 87 3.05 5.65 -21.99
C GLY A 87 3.79 4.48 -21.34
N ALA A 88 3.03 3.46 -20.93
CA ALA A 88 3.56 2.30 -20.23
C ALA A 88 3.16 0.99 -20.92
N VAL A 89 4.03 -0.02 -20.81
CA VAL A 89 3.70 -1.38 -21.26
C VAL A 89 2.66 -1.99 -20.31
N PRO A 90 1.45 -2.33 -20.80
CA PRO A 90 0.45 -2.99 -19.97
C PRO A 90 1.01 -4.29 -19.40
N GLN A 91 0.75 -4.56 -18.13
CA GLN A 91 1.15 -5.81 -17.47
C GLN A 91 2.67 -6.08 -17.53
N SER A 92 3.50 -5.03 -17.45
CA SER A 92 4.95 -5.15 -17.46
C SER A 92 5.48 -6.20 -16.47
N PRO A 93 6.23 -7.23 -16.92
CA PRO A 93 6.81 -8.24 -16.03
C PRO A 93 7.74 -7.65 -14.97
N ILE A 94 8.40 -6.53 -15.30
CA ILE A 94 9.30 -5.82 -14.37
C ILE A 94 8.49 -5.22 -13.21
N VAL A 95 7.32 -4.65 -13.49
CA VAL A 95 6.41 -4.13 -12.45
C VAL A 95 5.92 -5.26 -11.56
N MET A 96 5.60 -6.43 -12.12
CA MET A 96 5.20 -7.61 -11.34
C MET A 96 6.31 -8.10 -10.42
N LEU A 97 7.54 -8.19 -10.92
CA LEU A 97 8.71 -8.57 -10.13
C LEU A 97 9.00 -7.56 -9.02
N ALA A 98 8.96 -6.27 -9.34
CA ALA A 98 9.14 -5.19 -8.37
C ALA A 98 8.05 -5.23 -7.29
N GLY A 99 6.79 -5.47 -7.68
CA GLY A 99 5.67 -5.64 -6.76
C GLY A 99 5.85 -6.82 -5.81
N PHE A 100 6.30 -7.97 -6.33
CA PHE A 100 6.61 -9.13 -5.48
C PHE A 100 7.78 -8.85 -4.53
N ALA A 101 8.86 -8.23 -5.02
CA ALA A 101 10.01 -7.86 -4.19
C ALA A 101 9.61 -6.86 -3.08
N HIS A 102 8.77 -5.88 -3.41
CA HIS A 102 8.17 -4.97 -2.45
C HIS A 102 7.39 -5.72 -1.37
N MET A 103 6.50 -6.66 -1.74
CA MET A 103 5.75 -7.46 -0.77
C MET A 103 6.68 -8.30 0.12
N LEU A 104 7.73 -8.89 -0.44
CA LEU A 104 8.72 -9.67 0.32
C LEU A 104 9.47 -8.80 1.33
N ILE A 105 9.95 -7.62 0.93
CA ILE A 105 10.64 -6.70 1.82
C ILE A 105 9.70 -6.24 2.94
N THR A 106 8.45 -5.91 2.61
CA THR A 106 7.45 -5.45 3.57
C THR A 106 7.08 -6.56 4.58
N THR A 107 6.90 -7.81 4.15
CA THR A 107 6.64 -8.92 5.08
C THR A 107 7.87 -9.26 5.93
N LEU A 108 9.09 -9.08 5.41
CA LEU A 108 10.32 -9.18 6.20
C LEU A 108 10.38 -8.09 7.28
N MET A 109 10.06 -6.85 6.94
CA MET A 109 10.06 -5.72 7.88
C MET A 109 9.09 -5.95 9.05
N ILE A 110 7.84 -6.34 8.78
CA ILE A 110 6.88 -6.61 9.87
C ILE A 110 7.30 -7.86 10.68
N SER A 111 7.90 -8.86 10.05
CA SER A 111 8.38 -10.06 10.75
C SER A 111 9.55 -9.74 11.69
N LEU A 112 10.42 -8.81 11.28
CA LEU A 112 11.48 -8.27 12.15
C LEU A 112 10.88 -7.49 13.31
N LEU A 113 9.85 -6.67 13.06
CA LEU A 113 9.17 -5.92 14.11
C LEU A 113 8.50 -6.85 15.14
N MET A 114 7.78 -7.88 14.68
CA MET A 114 7.23 -8.95 15.54
C MET A 114 8.29 -9.68 16.36
N ARG A 115 9.54 -9.70 15.90
CA ARG A 115 10.63 -10.31 16.66
C ARG A 115 11.19 -9.38 17.73
N LEU A 116 11.16 -8.06 17.49
CA LEU A 116 11.59 -7.05 18.46
C LEU A 116 10.63 -6.96 19.66
N THR A 117 9.38 -7.37 19.52
CA THR A 117 8.42 -7.44 20.62
C THR A 117 8.71 -8.56 21.62
N GLY A 118 9.61 -9.50 21.29
CA GLY A 118 9.98 -10.61 22.17
C GLY A 118 8.77 -11.43 22.62
N ASP A 119 8.65 -11.65 23.93
CA ASP A 119 7.59 -12.46 24.51
C ASP A 119 6.24 -11.72 24.67
N ALA A 120 6.17 -10.43 24.30
CA ALA A 120 4.93 -9.66 24.37
C ALA A 120 3.84 -10.17 23.41
N LEU A 121 4.22 -10.90 22.35
CA LEU A 121 3.30 -11.57 21.42
C LEU A 121 3.22 -13.07 21.71
N ALA A 122 2.80 -13.40 22.93
CA ALA A 122 2.84 -14.75 23.47
C ALA A 122 1.99 -15.73 22.66
N THR A 123 0.75 -15.35 22.33
CA THR A 123 -0.20 -16.22 21.64
C THR A 123 -0.19 -16.00 20.13
N TYR A 124 -0.72 -16.98 19.39
CA TYR A 124 -0.98 -16.81 17.96
C TYR A 124 -1.92 -15.63 17.69
N GLY A 125 -2.94 -15.44 18.55
CA GLY A 125 -3.88 -14.33 18.47
C GLY A 125 -3.20 -12.97 18.60
N ASP A 126 -2.30 -12.81 19.57
CA ASP A 126 -1.55 -11.56 19.77
C ASP A 126 -0.73 -11.19 18.53
N ARG A 127 -0.10 -12.19 17.91
CA ARG A 127 0.69 -12.01 16.69
C ARG A 127 -0.17 -11.60 15.49
N VAL A 128 -1.32 -12.26 15.30
CA VAL A 128 -2.26 -11.88 14.23
C VAL A 128 -2.77 -10.47 14.47
N LEU A 129 -3.21 -10.17 15.70
CA LEU A 129 -3.74 -8.86 16.06
C LEU A 129 -2.69 -7.76 15.87
N PHE A 130 -1.44 -8.00 16.25
CA PHE A 130 -0.34 -7.08 16.07
C PHE A 130 -0.15 -6.68 14.60
N VAL A 131 -0.03 -7.68 13.71
CA VAL A 131 0.16 -7.43 12.27
C VAL A 131 -1.08 -6.78 11.66
N PHE A 132 -2.27 -7.23 12.05
CA PHE A 132 -3.54 -6.65 11.59
C PHE A 132 -3.68 -5.18 11.98
N LEU A 133 -3.43 -4.83 13.25
CA LEU A 133 -3.50 -3.44 13.72
C LEU A 133 -2.45 -2.56 13.07
N ALA A 134 -1.22 -3.06 12.86
CA ALA A 134 -0.21 -2.33 12.09
C ALA A 134 -0.72 -2.00 10.68
N GLY A 135 -1.38 -2.96 10.03
CA GLY A 135 -2.01 -2.76 8.74
C GLY A 135 -3.15 -1.76 8.74
N VAL A 136 -4.03 -1.81 9.75
CA VAL A 136 -5.13 -0.85 9.93
C VAL A 136 -4.58 0.56 10.13
N ILE A 137 -3.51 0.73 10.94
CA ILE A 137 -2.87 2.03 11.15
C ILE A 137 -2.31 2.56 9.82
N VAL A 138 -1.57 1.74 9.06
CA VAL A 138 -1.01 2.14 7.77
C VAL A 138 -2.11 2.52 6.78
N ALA A 139 -3.15 1.70 6.66
CA ALA A 139 -4.28 1.97 5.79
C ALA A 139 -5.03 3.25 6.20
N PHE A 140 -5.32 3.42 7.49
CA PHE A 140 -6.02 4.61 7.97
C PHE A 140 -5.18 5.86 7.75
N TRP A 141 -3.91 5.85 8.15
CA TRP A 141 -3.02 6.99 7.98
C TRP A 141 -2.87 7.37 6.51
N ALA A 142 -2.51 6.43 5.63
CA ALA A 142 -2.27 6.74 4.23
C ALA A 142 -3.56 7.16 3.50
N ARG A 143 -4.61 6.32 3.56
CA ARG A 143 -5.81 6.51 2.74
C ARG A 143 -6.63 7.71 3.15
N ILE A 144 -6.75 7.97 4.45
CA ILE A 144 -7.48 9.15 4.93
C ILE A 144 -6.66 10.42 4.74
N SER A 145 -5.32 10.37 4.86
CA SER A 145 -4.47 11.51 4.54
C SER A 145 -4.63 11.95 3.08
N ASP A 146 -4.67 10.99 2.15
CA ASP A 146 -4.88 11.30 0.74
C ASP A 146 -6.22 12.00 0.46
N VAL A 147 -7.28 11.62 1.18
CA VAL A 147 -8.58 12.28 1.06
C VAL A 147 -8.55 13.70 1.64
N ILE A 148 -7.93 13.88 2.81
CA ILE A 148 -7.91 15.16 3.55
C ILE A 148 -7.01 16.19 2.87
N TRP A 149 -5.79 15.78 2.50
CA TRP A 149 -4.74 16.71 2.08
C TRP A 149 -4.63 16.85 0.57
N TRP A 150 -4.96 15.78 -0.17
CA TRP A 150 -4.82 15.75 -1.63
C TRP A 150 -6.16 15.71 -2.36
N GLY A 151 -7.28 15.68 -1.62
CA GLY A 151 -8.63 15.68 -2.19
C GLY A 151 -8.96 14.44 -3.03
N LEU A 152 -8.21 13.35 -2.87
CA LEU A 152 -8.44 12.12 -3.64
C LEU A 152 -9.80 11.50 -3.28
N GLY A 153 -10.44 10.86 -4.26
CA GLY A 153 -11.80 10.35 -4.11
C GLY A 153 -11.92 9.31 -2.98
N LEU A 154 -12.75 9.62 -1.98
CA LEU A 154 -13.01 8.72 -0.85
C LEU A 154 -13.40 7.29 -1.27
N PRO A 155 -14.29 7.05 -2.26
CA PRO A 155 -14.64 5.69 -2.66
C PRO A 155 -13.43 4.87 -3.14
N TRP A 156 -12.54 5.47 -3.92
CA TRP A 156 -11.32 4.81 -4.40
C TRP A 156 -10.39 4.49 -3.24
N GLN A 157 -10.21 5.43 -2.32
CA GLN A 157 -9.36 5.22 -1.16
C GLN A 157 -9.93 4.21 -0.17
N MET A 158 -11.25 4.06 -0.10
CA MET A 158 -11.87 3.01 0.70
C MET A 158 -11.62 1.61 0.16
N TYR A 159 -11.66 1.42 -1.17
CA TYR A 159 -11.28 0.13 -1.76
C TYR A 159 -9.80 -0.18 -1.50
N ASN A 160 -8.91 0.81 -1.65
CA ASN A 160 -7.50 0.64 -1.29
C ASN A 160 -7.30 0.30 0.19
N ALA A 161 -8.06 0.94 1.11
CA ALA A 161 -8.02 0.61 2.53
C ALA A 161 -8.47 -0.84 2.81
N ILE A 162 -9.52 -1.31 2.13
CA ILE A 162 -9.98 -2.70 2.24
C ILE A 162 -8.90 -3.66 1.75
N TYR A 163 -8.25 -3.35 0.63
CA TYR A 163 -7.13 -4.14 0.12
C TYR A 163 -5.98 -4.21 1.12
N ASP A 164 -5.56 -3.07 1.67
CA ASP A 164 -4.49 -2.99 2.67
C ASP A 164 -4.85 -3.82 3.91
N VAL A 165 -6.02 -3.57 4.52
CA VAL A 165 -6.45 -4.24 5.76
C VAL A 165 -6.59 -5.75 5.57
N SER A 166 -7.18 -6.20 4.46
CA SER A 166 -7.30 -7.64 4.16
C SER A 166 -5.94 -8.29 3.90
N SER A 167 -5.03 -7.59 3.22
CA SER A 167 -3.65 -8.04 3.02
C SER A 167 -2.93 -8.24 4.35
N TRP A 168 -3.01 -7.27 5.26
CA TRP A 168 -2.35 -7.38 6.56
C TRP A 168 -2.98 -8.43 7.47
N LEU A 169 -4.28 -8.69 7.35
CA LEU A 169 -4.90 -9.84 8.01
C LEU A 169 -4.32 -11.17 7.49
N ILE A 170 -4.23 -11.34 6.18
CA ILE A 170 -3.65 -12.54 5.55
C ILE A 170 -2.19 -12.73 5.98
N ALA A 171 -1.39 -11.67 5.91
CA ALA A 171 0.01 -11.70 6.36
C ALA A 171 0.10 -12.08 7.84
N GLY A 172 -0.72 -11.49 8.71
CA GLY A 172 -0.76 -11.81 10.14
C GLY A 172 -1.06 -13.28 10.41
N LEU A 173 -2.06 -13.85 9.74
CA LEU A 173 -2.43 -15.27 9.86
C LEU A 173 -1.28 -16.21 9.46
N ILE A 174 -0.47 -15.82 8.46
CA ILE A 174 0.67 -16.62 8.02
C ILE A 174 1.84 -16.44 9.00
N LEU A 175 2.27 -15.19 9.21
CA LEU A 175 3.46 -14.87 10.00
C LEU A 175 3.34 -15.32 11.44
N ALA A 176 2.16 -15.27 12.05
CA ALA A 176 1.93 -15.74 13.41
C ALA A 176 2.25 -17.23 13.63
N LYS A 177 2.31 -18.05 12.56
CA LYS A 177 2.75 -19.45 12.62
C LYS A 177 4.26 -19.63 12.64
N PHE A 178 4.99 -18.70 12.02
CA PHE A 178 6.44 -18.84 11.80
C PHE A 178 7.27 -17.95 12.73
N VAL A 179 6.72 -16.82 13.15
CA VAL A 179 7.42 -15.82 13.97
C VAL A 179 6.88 -15.91 15.39
N GLY A 180 7.35 -16.88 16.17
CA GLY A 180 6.95 -17.10 17.56
C GLY A 180 7.98 -16.64 18.59
N PRO A 181 7.58 -16.54 19.88
CA PRO A 181 8.51 -16.31 20.98
C PRO A 181 9.61 -17.38 20.98
N LYS A 182 10.83 -16.97 21.32
CA LYS A 182 11.98 -17.88 21.34
C LYS A 182 11.69 -18.96 22.39
N PRO A 183 11.85 -20.26 22.10
CA PRO A 183 11.67 -21.29 23.12
C PRO A 183 12.55 -20.95 24.32
N ALA A 184 11.97 -20.96 25.52
CA ALA A 184 12.73 -20.81 26.76
C ALA A 184 13.87 -21.84 26.74
N SER A 185 15.10 -21.37 26.84
CA SER A 185 16.25 -22.26 27.02
C SER A 185 15.98 -23.11 28.26
N ALA A 186 15.98 -24.44 28.09
CA ALA A 186 15.74 -25.39 29.18
C ALA A 186 16.61 -25.04 30.40
N PRO A 187 16.07 -25.11 31.64
CA PRO A 187 16.87 -24.84 32.82
C PRO A 187 18.10 -25.74 32.82
N ARG A 188 19.28 -25.15 33.05
CA ARG A 188 20.51 -25.92 33.26
C ARG A 188 20.30 -26.75 34.52
N THR A 189 19.96 -28.03 34.35
CA THR A 189 19.95 -29.02 35.41
C THR A 189 21.40 -29.27 35.80
N GLY A 190 21.83 -28.71 36.93
CA GLY A 190 23.10 -29.07 37.56
C GLY A 190 23.86 -27.89 38.15
N GLU A 191 23.39 -27.37 39.28
CA GLU A 191 24.26 -27.04 40.41
C GLU A 191 23.54 -27.58 41.66
N ALA A 192 24.08 -28.68 42.19
CA ALA A 192 23.73 -29.27 43.47
C ALA A 192 24.96 -29.15 44.38
#